data_AF-A0A948WAT6-F1
#
_entry.id   AF-A0A948WAT6-F1
#
_cell.length_a   1.000
_cell.length_b   1.000
_cell.length_c   1.000
_cell.angle_alpha   90.00
_cell.angle_beta   90.00
_cell.angle_gamma   90.00
#
_symmetry.space_group_name_H-M   'P 1'
#
loop_
_entity.id
_entity.type
_entity.pdbx_description
1 polymer ?
#
loop_
_entity_poly.entity_id
_entity_poly.type
_entity_poly.pdbx_seq_one_letter_code
_entity_poly.pdbx_strand_id
1 'polypeptide(L)'
;MKNRHSVEQIIRILGEIERGGLKISDACRPHGISEQTYYRWRNKYGGMEISEARRLKELETENSRLKKLVADQALDIQILKEVNSKKW
;
A
#
# COMPACT_ATOMS: atom_id res chain seq x y z
N MET A 1 7.18 -11.09 -8.16
CA MET A 1 6.19 -12.07 -7.66
C MET A 1 4.87 -11.35 -7.48
N LYS A 2 3.83 -11.64 -8.29
CA LYS A 2 2.50 -11.04 -8.09
C LYS A 2 1.91 -11.60 -6.80
N ASN A 3 1.59 -10.76 -5.83
CA ASN A 3 0.84 -11.20 -4.65
C ASN A 3 -0.52 -11.72 -5.12
N ARG A 4 -0.87 -12.94 -4.71
CA ARG A 4 -2.12 -13.61 -5.11
C ARG A 4 -3.38 -12.92 -4.56
N HIS A 5 -3.22 -12.13 -3.49
CA HIS A 5 -4.29 -11.40 -2.82
C HIS A 5 -4.01 -9.89 -2.83
N SER A 6 -5.05 -9.10 -3.11
CA SER A 6 -5.03 -7.64 -2.90
C SER A 6 -5.11 -7.31 -1.41
N VAL A 7 -4.74 -6.07 -1.03
CA VAL A 7 -4.82 -5.62 0.37
C VAL A 7 -6.27 -5.65 0.87
N GLU A 8 -7.22 -5.29 0.01
CA GLU A 8 -8.65 -5.33 0.33
C GLU A 8 -9.15 -6.76 0.54
N GLN A 9 -8.65 -7.74 -0.24
CA GLN A 9 -8.95 -9.15 -0.03
C GLN A 9 -8.37 -9.65 1.28
N ILE A 10 -7.14 -9.24 1.64
CA ILE A 10 -6.51 -9.59 2.90
C ILE A 10 -7.32 -9.08 4.09
N ILE A 11 -7.70 -7.79 4.07
CA ILE A 11 -8.49 -7.17 5.15
C ILE A 11 -9.85 -7.87 5.29
N ARG A 12 -10.52 -8.20 4.17
CA ARG A 12 -11.79 -8.93 4.21
C ARG A 12 -11.63 -10.31 4.86
N ILE A 13 -10.62 -11.08 4.45
CA ILE A 13 -10.34 -12.42 4.99
C ILE A 13 -10.02 -12.33 6.50
N LEU A 14 -9.20 -11.36 6.92
CA LEU A 14 -8.90 -11.14 8.33
C LEU A 14 -10.18 -10.89 9.14
N GLY A 15 -11.05 -10.00 8.66
CA GLY A 15 -12.31 -9.70 9.35
C GLY A 15 -13.29 -10.89 9.37
N GLU A 16 -13.34 -11.71 8.32
CA GLU A 16 -14.13 -12.94 8.29
C GLU A 16 -13.64 -13.96 9.32
N ILE A 17 -12.32 -14.17 9.41
CA ILE A 17 -11.72 -15.08 10.38
C ILE A 17 -11.93 -14.58 11.82
N GLU A 18 -11.75 -13.28 12.08
CA GLU A 18 -11.89 -12.69 13.42
C GLU A 18 -13.35 -12.72 13.93
N ARG A 19 -14.34 -12.60 13.04
CA ARG A 19 -15.77 -12.73 13.40
C ARG A 19 -16.24 -14.17 13.53
N GLY A 20 -15.61 -15.11 12.82
CA GLY A 20 -16.10 -16.47 12.64
C GLY A 20 -16.05 -17.34 13.90
N GLY A 21 -15.29 -16.97 14.94
CA GLY A 21 -15.20 -17.72 16.21
C GLY A 21 -14.61 -19.14 16.10
N LEU A 22 -14.33 -19.61 14.89
CA LEU A 22 -13.70 -20.88 14.59
C LEU A 22 -12.21 -20.85 14.97
N LYS A 23 -11.63 -22.02 15.16
CA LYS A 23 -10.18 -22.15 15.26
C LYS A 23 -9.52 -21.59 14.00
N ILE A 24 -8.47 -20.79 14.17
CA ILE A 24 -7.79 -20.08 13.07
C ILE A 24 -7.35 -21.06 11.96
N SER A 25 -6.86 -22.24 12.34
CA SER A 25 -6.48 -23.30 11.39
C SER A 25 -7.63 -23.74 10.48
N ASP A 26 -8.86 -23.78 10.99
CA ASP A 26 -10.03 -24.18 10.22
C ASP A 26 -10.57 -23.02 9.39
N ALA A 27 -10.55 -21.81 9.94
CA ALA A 27 -10.96 -20.59 9.25
C ALA A 27 -10.02 -20.23 8.07
N CYS A 28 -8.76 -20.63 8.12
CA CYS A 28 -7.80 -20.40 7.03
C CYS A 28 -8.01 -21.31 5.79
N ARG A 29 -8.60 -22.50 5.98
CA ARG A 29 -8.74 -23.51 4.89
C ARG A 29 -9.59 -23.03 3.71
N PRO A 30 -10.79 -22.43 3.89
CA PRO A 30 -11.62 -21.95 2.78
C PRO A 30 -10.93 -20.88 1.93
N HIS A 31 -10.03 -20.09 2.54
CA HIS A 31 -9.30 -19.03 1.85
C HIS A 31 -7.99 -19.50 1.22
N GLY A 32 -7.62 -20.78 1.39
CA GLY A 32 -6.39 -21.35 0.85
C GLY A 32 -5.12 -20.74 1.43
N ILE A 33 -5.17 -20.24 2.67
CA ILE A 33 -4.03 -19.64 3.36
C ILE A 33 -3.58 -20.51 4.53
N SER A 34 -2.32 -20.36 4.95
CA SER A 34 -1.83 -20.97 6.19
C SER A 34 -2.10 -20.08 7.39
N GLU A 35 -2.14 -20.67 8.58
CA GLU A 35 -2.25 -19.93 9.86
C GLU A 35 -1.08 -18.94 10.05
N GLN A 36 0.12 -19.32 9.61
CA GLN A 36 1.28 -18.42 9.57
C GLN A 36 1.03 -17.19 8.67
N THR A 37 0.39 -17.39 7.52
CA THR A 37 0.03 -16.29 6.62
C THR A 37 -1.00 -15.36 7.27
N TYR A 38 -1.99 -15.94 7.95
CA TYR A 38 -2.97 -15.18 8.73
C TYR A 38 -2.30 -14.29 9.77
N TYR A 39 -1.43 -14.83 10.63
CA TYR A 39 -0.76 -14.02 11.66
C TYR A 39 0.13 -12.92 11.06
N ARG A 40 0.84 -13.22 9.96
CA ARG A 40 1.62 -12.20 9.24
C ARG A 40 0.73 -11.08 8.70
N TRP A 41 -0.43 -11.42 8.14
CA TRP A 41 -1.39 -10.44 7.65
C TRP A 41 -2.02 -9.65 8.78
N ARG A 42 -2.39 -10.30 9.88
CA ARG A 42 -2.96 -9.66 11.06
C ARG A 42 -1.99 -8.65 11.68
N ASN A 43 -0.71 -8.97 11.76
CA ASN A 43 0.31 -8.03 12.26
C ASN A 43 0.49 -6.80 11.35
N LYS A 44 0.24 -6.94 10.05
CA LYS A 44 0.48 -5.89 9.05
C LYS A 44 -0.76 -5.06 8.71
N TYR A 45 -1.94 -5.68 8.74
CA TYR A 45 -3.21 -5.15 8.26
C TYR A 45 -4.35 -5.31 9.26
N GLY A 46 -4.12 -5.93 10.42
CA GLY A 46 -5.13 -6.06 11.47
C GLY A 46 -5.55 -4.69 12.00
N GLY A 47 -6.84 -4.50 12.22
CA GLY A 47 -7.43 -3.22 12.62
C GLY A 47 -7.47 -2.15 11.53
N MET A 48 -7.04 -2.45 10.29
CA MET A 48 -7.15 -1.55 9.15
C MET A 48 -8.49 -1.72 8.46
N GLU A 49 -9.25 -0.64 8.31
CA GLU A 49 -10.47 -0.65 7.51
C GLU A 49 -10.16 -0.65 6.00
N ILE A 50 -11.05 -1.22 5.20
CA ILE A 50 -10.88 -1.26 3.73
C ILE A 50 -10.80 0.17 3.15
N SER A 51 -11.56 1.11 3.74
CA SER A 51 -11.54 2.52 3.38
C SER A 51 -10.18 3.17 3.66
N GLU A 52 -9.52 2.83 4.77
CA GLU A 52 -8.20 3.31 5.12
C GLU A 52 -7.13 2.76 4.17
N ALA A 53 -7.21 1.47 3.83
CA ALA A 53 -6.30 0.85 2.86
C ALA A 53 -6.38 1.50 1.47
N ARG A 54 -7.60 1.81 1.01
CA ARG A 54 -7.82 2.52 -0.27
C ARG A 54 -7.25 3.93 -0.23
N ARG A 55 -7.57 4.68 0.84
CA ARG A 55 -7.07 6.04 1.03
C ARG A 55 -5.53 6.08 1.08
N LEU A 56 -4.91 5.12 1.76
CA LEU A 56 -3.45 5.01 1.82
C LEU A 56 -2.85 4.83 0.42
N LYS A 57 -3.39 3.92 -0.38
CA LYS A 57 -2.92 3.67 -1.76
C LYS A 57 -3.08 4.89 -2.66
N GLU A 58 -4.19 5.62 -2.54
CA GLU A 58 -4.43 6.87 -3.26
C GLU A 58 -3.39 7.93 -2.88
N LEU A 59 -3.15 8.11 -1.58
CA LEU A 59 -2.14 9.03 -1.06
C LEU A 59 -0.72 8.66 -1.51
N GLU A 60 -0.36 7.37 -1.51
CA GLU A 60 0.94 6.91 -2.02
C GLU A 60 1.11 7.21 -3.51
N THR A 61 0.05 7.00 -4.31
CA THR A 61 0.04 7.29 -5.75
C THR A 61 0.22 8.77 -6.00
N GLU A 62 -0.55 9.61 -5.30
CA GLU A 62 -0.47 11.06 -5.44
C GLU A 62 0.88 11.59 -4.96
N ASN A 63 1.42 11.07 -3.85
CA ASN A 63 2.74 11.45 -3.35
C ASN A 63 3.85 11.12 -4.37
N SER A 64 3.77 9.96 -5.03
CA SER A 64 4.70 9.59 -6.10
C SER A 64 4.62 10.55 -7.29
N ARG A 65 3.40 10.90 -7.71
CA ARG A 65 3.16 11.87 -8.79
C ARG A 65 3.71 13.26 -8.44
N LEU A 66 3.44 13.74 -7.23
CA LEU A 66 3.91 15.04 -6.74
C LEU A 66 5.44 15.08 -6.63
N LYS A 67 6.07 14.01 -6.12
CA LYS A 67 7.54 13.93 -6.07
C LYS A 67 8.18 14.03 -7.44
N LYS A 68 7.61 13.36 -8.45
CA LYS A 68 8.08 13.47 -9.83
C LYS A 68 7.95 14.90 -10.36
N LEU A 69 6.77 15.51 -10.19
CA LEU A 69 6.54 16.89 -10.63
C LEU A 69 7.53 17.87 -10.01
N VAL A 70 7.80 17.74 -8.70
CA VAL A 70 8.77 18.59 -7.99
C VAL A 70 10.19 18.36 -8.49
N ALA A 71 10.58 17.11 -8.77
CA ALA A 71 11.89 16.80 -9.33
C ALA A 71 12.08 17.42 -10.73
N ASP A 72 11.07 17.29 -11.59
CA ASP A 72 11.09 17.89 -12.94
C ASP A 72 11.20 19.43 -12.85
N GLN A 73 10.41 20.07 -11.99
CA GLN A 73 10.49 21.52 -11.75
C GLN A 73 11.85 21.95 -11.18
N ALA A 74 12.43 21.17 -10.28
CA ALA A 74 13.73 21.48 -9.70
C ALA A 74 14.85 21.45 -10.76
N LEU A 75 14.79 20.49 -11.68
CA LEU A 75 15.71 20.40 -12.82
C LEU A 75 15.57 21.61 -13.75
N ASP A 76 14.33 21.98 -14.12
CA ASP A 76 14.08 23.15 -14.95
C ASP A 76 14.62 24.44 -14.32
N ILE A 77 14.41 24.62 -13.01
CA ILE A 77 14.94 25.77 -12.27
C ILE A 77 16.47 25.78 -12.29
N GLN A 78 17.12 24.64 -12.11
CA GLN A 78 18.59 24.54 -12.18
C GLN A 78 19.12 24.93 -13.55
N ILE A 79 18.52 24.40 -14.63
CA ILE A 79 18.88 24.73 -16.01
C ILE A 79 18.72 26.23 -16.27
N LEU A 80 17.58 26.81 -15.90
CA LEU A 80 17.32 28.24 -16.09
C LEU A 80 18.33 29.12 -15.34
N LYS A 81 18.69 28.74 -14.12
CA LYS A 81 19.72 29.45 -13.34
C LYS A 81 21.09 29.38 -14.01
N GLU A 82 21.49 28.21 -14.51
CA GLU A 82 22.78 28.03 -15.20
C GLU A 82 22.85 28.82 -16.51
N VAL A 83 21.77 28.81 -17.30
CA VAL A 83 21.70 29.60 -18.54
C VAL A 83 21.79 31.10 -18.23
N ASN A 84 21.11 31.57 -17.18
CA ASN A 84 21.14 32.97 -16.80
C ASN A 84 22.49 33.39 -16.19
N SER A 85 23.20 32.48 -15.52
CA SER A 85 24.52 32.77 -14.96
C SER A 85 25.64 32.84 -16.00
N LYS A 86 25.41 32.40 -17.25
CA LYS A 86 26.38 32.51 -18.36
C LYS A 86 26.18 33.75 -19.25
N LYS A 87 25.17 34.58 -18.97
CA LYS A 87 24.81 35.76 -19.77
C LYS A 87 25.56 37.06 -19.37
N TRP A 88 26.54 36.97 -18.49
CA TRP A 88 27.35 38.09 -18.01
C TRP A 88 28.81 37.69 -17.92
#